data_AF-A0A2D6IXV1-F1
#
_entry.id   AF-A0A2D6IXV1-F1
#
_cell.length_a   1.000
_cell.length_b   1.000
_cell.length_c   1.000
_cell.angle_alpha   90.00
_cell.angle_beta   90.00
_cell.angle_gamma   90.00
#
_symmetry.space_group_name_H-M   'P 1'
#
loop_
_entity.id
_entity.type
_entity.pdbx_description
1 polymer ?
#
loop_
_entity_poly.entity_id
_entity_poly.type
_entity_poly.pdbx_seq_one_letter_code
_entity_poly.pdbx_strand_id
1 'polypeptide(L)'
;MLSDYVDKQIKEAGSLEELIQDYEISLKEVKAYEAENSDLGVLTRYQQQSIEPYKTKLRLEDAIDTWEQKSREYGRVWFQWSAGLILFFVGIALFRLSKSWIALSLHIAGLTEMIWWSSPTRMMIGALAEHERLLNAKLLLTLVTFALLMAAWYMSERSMGSSSQSE
;
A
#
# COMPACT_ATOMS: atom_id res chain seq x y z
N MET A 1 28.19 -1.78 16.58
CA MET A 1 28.45 -1.87 15.12
C MET A 1 27.45 -2.80 14.43
N LEU A 2 27.10 -3.97 14.99
CA LEU A 2 26.07 -4.85 14.42
C LEU A 2 24.70 -4.16 14.26
N SER A 3 24.31 -3.36 15.26
CA SER A 3 23.05 -2.63 15.27
C SER A 3 22.82 -1.72 14.05
N ASP A 4 23.85 -1.04 13.56
CA ASP A 4 23.74 -0.13 12.40
C ASP A 4 23.71 -0.90 11.07
N TYR A 5 24.33 -2.09 11.04
CA TYR A 5 24.31 -2.99 9.89
C TYR A 5 22.92 -3.61 9.69
N VAL A 6 22.25 -4.00 10.78
CA VAL A 6 20.87 -4.50 10.76
C VAL A 6 19.90 -3.43 10.29
N ASP A 7 20.05 -2.18 10.76
CA ASP A 7 19.20 -1.07 10.30
C ASP A 7 19.37 -0.78 8.81
N LYS A 8 20.57 -1.03 8.26
CA LYS A 8 20.83 -0.92 6.83
C LYS A 8 20.19 -2.06 6.04
N GLN A 9 20.31 -3.30 6.50
CA GLN A 9 19.66 -4.45 5.87
C GLN A 9 18.13 -4.33 5.87
N ILE A 10 17.54 -3.89 6.98
CA ILE A 10 16.09 -3.64 7.05
C ILE A 10 15.64 -2.58 6.03
N LYS A 11 16.46 -1.56 5.77
CA LYS A 11 16.14 -0.51 4.78
C LYS A 11 16.34 -0.95 3.34
N GLU A 12 17.27 -1.87 3.09
CA GLU A 12 17.62 -2.37 1.76
C GLU A 12 16.85 -3.64 1.39
N ALA A 13 16.19 -4.30 2.35
CA ALA A 13 15.42 -5.51 2.13
C ALA A 13 14.36 -5.32 1.04
N GLY A 14 14.41 -6.19 0.03
CA GLY A 14 13.53 -6.12 -1.14
C GLY A 14 12.20 -6.85 -0.95
N SER A 15 12.10 -7.71 0.08
CA SER A 15 10.94 -8.57 0.32
C SER A 15 10.73 -8.94 1.79
N LEU A 16 9.50 -9.33 2.13
CA LEU A 16 9.15 -9.86 3.45
C LEU A 16 9.89 -11.16 3.77
N GLU A 17 10.04 -12.04 2.77
CA GLU A 17 10.74 -13.31 2.92
C GLU A 17 12.19 -13.14 3.39
N GLU A 18 12.88 -12.11 2.87
CA GLU A 18 14.24 -11.76 3.24
C GLU A 18 14.32 -11.33 4.72
N LEU A 19 13.38 -10.49 5.17
CA LEU A 19 13.28 -10.09 6.59
C LEU A 19 12.95 -11.27 7.51
N ILE A 20 12.09 -12.19 7.07
CA ILE A 20 11.75 -13.41 7.83
C ILE A 20 12.98 -14.32 7.96
N GLN A 21 13.74 -14.47 6.88
CA GLN A 21 14.97 -15.28 6.89
C GLN A 21 16.00 -14.71 7.87
N ASP A 22 16.22 -13.39 7.86
CA ASP A 22 17.10 -12.71 8.81
C ASP A 22 16.61 -12.84 10.25
N TYR A 23 15.30 -12.76 10.46
CA TYR A 23 14.69 -12.98 11.76
C TYR A 23 14.95 -14.41 12.27
N GLU A 24 14.81 -15.43 11.43
CA GLU A 24 15.11 -16.82 11.80
C GLU A 24 16.58 -17.03 12.19
N ILE A 25 17.51 -16.36 11.50
CA ILE A 25 18.94 -16.38 11.84
C ILE A 25 19.14 -15.76 13.22
N SER A 26 18.59 -14.56 13.46
CA SER A 26 18.69 -13.89 14.75
C SER A 26 18.04 -14.69 15.89
N LEU A 27 16.97 -15.43 15.61
CA LEU A 27 16.31 -16.31 16.58
C LEU A 27 17.20 -17.49 16.98
N LYS A 28 17.98 -18.04 16.04
CA LYS A 28 18.95 -19.11 16.32
C LYS A 28 20.08 -18.59 17.20
N GLU A 29 20.56 -17.37 16.96
CA GLU A 29 21.58 -16.71 17.79
C GLU A 29 21.08 -16.45 19.22
N VAL A 30 19.84 -15.95 19.37
CA VAL A 30 19.21 -15.77 20.68
C VAL A 30 19.08 -17.11 21.42
N LYS A 31 18.64 -18.18 20.75
CA LYS A 31 18.52 -19.51 21.36
C LYS A 31 19.87 -20.10 21.78
N ALA A 32 20.92 -19.89 20.98
CA ALA A 32 22.27 -20.31 21.34
C ALA A 32 22.78 -19.55 22.57
N TYR A 33 22.51 -18.24 22.63
CA TYR A 33 22.87 -17.38 23.74
C TYR A 33 22.11 -17.73 25.04
N GLU A 34 20.82 -18.09 24.94
CA GLU A 34 20.00 -18.59 26.05
C GLU A 34 20.45 -19.95 26.57
N ALA A 35 20.90 -20.84 25.69
CA ALA A 35 21.42 -22.15 26.08
C ALA A 35 22.74 -22.04 26.87
N GLU A 36 23.55 -21.03 26.58
CA GLU A 36 24.79 -20.73 27.31
C GLU A 36 24.54 -19.92 28.59
N ASN A 37 23.45 -19.13 28.64
CA ASN A 37 23.11 -18.24 29.76
C ASN A 37 21.64 -18.42 30.18
N SER A 38 21.35 -19.49 30.90
CA SER A 38 19.99 -19.91 31.27
C SER A 38 19.20 -18.88 32.09
N ASP A 39 19.87 -17.98 32.82
CA ASP A 39 19.22 -16.93 33.63
C ASP A 39 18.66 -15.77 32.79
N LEU A 40 19.08 -15.64 31.52
CA LEU A 40 18.69 -14.51 30.65
C LEU A 40 17.36 -14.74 29.92
N GLY A 41 16.87 -15.98 29.84
CA GLY A 41 15.57 -16.31 29.23
C GLY A 41 14.35 -15.75 29.97
N VAL A 42 14.52 -15.31 31.23
CA VAL A 42 13.46 -14.73 32.08
C VAL A 42 13.43 -13.20 32.00
N LEU A 43 14.33 -12.58 31.24
CA LEU A 43 14.40 -11.12 31.13
C LEU A 43 13.16 -10.52 30.46
N THR A 44 12.76 -9.35 30.96
CA THR A 44 11.65 -8.58 30.38
C THR A 44 12.05 -7.97 29.02
N ARG A 45 11.07 -7.68 28.16
CA ARG A 45 11.30 -7.08 26.82
C ARG A 45 12.16 -5.81 26.88
N TYR A 46 12.02 -5.01 27.94
CA TYR A 46 12.84 -3.80 28.18
C TYR A 46 14.31 -4.12 28.48
N GLN A 47 14.60 -5.19 29.21
CA GLN A 47 15.97 -5.61 29.55
C GLN A 47 16.65 -6.31 28.37
N GLN A 48 15.87 -7.00 27.53
CA GLN A 48 16.35 -7.64 26.31
C GLN A 48 16.82 -6.62 25.25
N GLN A 49 16.27 -5.40 25.24
CA GLN A 49 16.69 -4.35 24.28
C GLN A 49 18.14 -3.89 24.44
N SER A 50 18.77 -4.09 25.61
CA SER A 50 20.16 -3.70 25.86
C SER A 50 21.18 -4.83 25.64
N ILE A 51 20.74 -6.03 25.24
CA ILE A 51 21.60 -7.20 25.06
C ILE A 51 21.65 -7.57 23.56
N GLU A 52 22.83 -7.57 22.96
CA GLU A 52 23.08 -8.23 21.67
C GLU A 52 23.10 -9.73 21.98
N PRO A 53 22.18 -10.61 21.48
CA PRO A 53 21.47 -10.65 20.19
C PRO A 53 19.96 -10.29 20.20
N TYR A 54 19.35 -10.12 21.37
CA TYR A 54 17.90 -9.81 21.48
C TYR A 54 17.51 -8.50 20.82
N LYS A 55 18.39 -7.49 20.87
CA LYS A 55 18.19 -6.20 20.20
C LYS A 55 17.97 -6.35 18.70
N THR A 56 18.72 -7.23 18.03
CA THR A 56 18.59 -7.51 16.60
C THR A 56 17.26 -8.18 16.29
N LYS A 57 16.90 -9.21 17.07
CA LYS A 57 15.61 -9.90 16.95
C LYS A 57 14.43 -8.94 17.06
N LEU A 58 14.41 -8.10 18.11
CA LEU A 58 13.31 -7.14 18.35
C LEU A 58 13.18 -6.11 17.23
N ARG A 59 14.29 -5.68 16.64
CA ARG A 59 14.25 -4.74 15.49
C ARG A 59 13.71 -5.39 14.22
N LEU A 60 14.09 -6.64 13.95
CA LEU A 60 13.56 -7.41 12.82
C LEU A 60 12.06 -7.71 13.01
N GLU A 61 11.64 -8.04 14.23
CA GLU A 61 10.23 -8.23 14.59
C GLU A 61 9.40 -6.96 14.34
N ASP A 62 9.84 -5.81 14.88
CA ASP A 62 9.16 -4.52 14.64
C ASP A 62 9.14 -4.16 13.14
N ALA A 63 10.22 -4.47 12.40
CA ALA A 63 10.29 -4.24 10.96
C ALA A 63 9.28 -5.10 10.18
N ILE A 64 9.18 -6.39 10.49
CA ILE A 64 8.21 -7.32 9.91
C ILE A 64 6.78 -6.88 10.21
N ASP A 65 6.48 -6.54 11.47
CA ASP A 65 5.16 -6.06 11.88
C ASP A 65 4.76 -4.79 11.11
N THR A 66 5.70 -3.86 10.96
CA THR A 66 5.50 -2.63 10.19
C THR A 66 5.23 -2.95 8.72
N TRP A 67 5.96 -3.91 8.15
CA TRP A 67 5.80 -4.37 6.76
C TRP A 67 4.43 -5.01 6.53
N GLU A 68 3.99 -5.88 7.43
CA GLU A 68 2.68 -6.51 7.37
C GLU A 68 1.54 -5.50 7.51
N GLN A 69 1.66 -4.58 8.48
CA GLN A 69 0.65 -3.53 8.68
C GLN A 69 0.50 -2.70 7.40
N LYS A 70 1.61 -2.28 6.81
CA LYS A 70 1.59 -1.56 5.53
C LYS A 70 0.98 -2.40 4.41
N SER A 71 1.39 -3.66 4.25
CA SER A 71 0.84 -4.58 3.23
C SER A 71 -0.69 -4.68 3.31
N ARG A 72 -1.23 -4.78 4.54
CA ARG A 72 -2.69 -4.75 4.77
C ARG A 72 -3.33 -3.42 4.37
N GLU A 73 -2.67 -2.30 4.64
CA GLU A 73 -3.14 -0.97 4.21
C GLU A 73 -3.17 -0.82 2.68
N TYR A 74 -2.15 -1.32 1.97
CA TYR A 74 -2.17 -1.35 0.51
C TYR A 74 -3.37 -2.11 -0.04
N GLY A 75 -3.63 -3.30 0.52
CA GLY A 75 -4.79 -4.10 0.12
C GLY A 75 -6.11 -3.34 0.30
N ARG A 76 -6.25 -2.59 1.40
CA ARG A 76 -7.43 -1.76 1.66
C ARG A 76 -7.59 -0.63 0.63
N VAL A 77 -6.51 0.07 0.31
CA VAL A 77 -6.54 1.15 -0.70
C VAL A 77 -6.90 0.60 -2.08
N TRP A 78 -6.31 -0.53 -2.48
CA TRP A 78 -6.65 -1.19 -3.75
C TRP A 78 -8.10 -1.64 -3.80
N PHE A 79 -8.61 -2.20 -2.71
CA PHE A 79 -10.01 -2.62 -2.61
C PHE A 79 -10.96 -1.42 -2.78
N GLN A 80 -10.74 -0.32 -2.06
CA GLN A 80 -11.58 0.87 -2.16
C GLN A 80 -11.46 1.57 -3.51
N TRP A 81 -10.26 1.64 -4.09
CA TRP A 81 -10.07 2.16 -5.44
C TRP A 81 -10.82 1.31 -6.48
N SER A 82 -10.78 -0.03 -6.35
CA SER A 82 -11.50 -0.94 -7.24
C SER A 82 -13.03 -0.80 -7.11
N ALA A 83 -13.54 -0.48 -5.92
CA ALA A 83 -14.96 -0.17 -5.72
C ALA A 83 -15.36 1.11 -6.47
N GLY A 84 -14.52 2.15 -6.44
CA GLY A 84 -14.69 3.35 -7.27
C GLY A 84 -14.70 3.04 -8.77
N LEU A 85 -13.85 2.11 -9.21
CA LEU A 85 -13.79 1.63 -10.61
C LEU A 85 -15.06 0.92 -11.03
N ILE A 86 -15.59 0.06 -10.17
CA ILE A 86 -16.87 -0.60 -10.41
C ILE A 86 -17.99 0.44 -10.54
N LEU A 87 -18.05 1.43 -9.64
CA LEU A 87 -19.04 2.51 -9.72
C LEU A 87 -18.94 3.29 -11.04
N PHE A 88 -17.73 3.58 -11.50
CA PHE A 88 -17.51 4.23 -12.80
C PHE A 88 -18.06 3.39 -13.97
N PHE A 89 -17.76 2.09 -14.01
CA PHE A 89 -18.28 1.19 -15.05
C PHE A 89 -19.80 1.01 -14.99
N VAL A 90 -20.37 0.94 -13.79
CA VAL A 90 -21.83 0.94 -13.60
C VAL A 90 -22.43 2.24 -14.14
N GLY A 91 -21.76 3.38 -13.94
CA GLY A 91 -22.12 4.65 -14.55
C GLY A 91 -22.18 4.59 -16.07
N ILE A 92 -21.17 3.99 -16.73
CA ILE A 92 -21.15 3.78 -18.19
C ILE A 92 -22.31 2.89 -18.63
N ALA A 93 -22.58 1.80 -17.91
CA ALA A 93 -23.69 0.90 -18.22
C ALA A 93 -25.05 1.62 -18.12
N LEU A 94 -25.23 2.48 -17.11
CA LEU A 94 -26.43 3.31 -16.96
C LEU A 94 -26.54 4.41 -18.01
N PHE A 95 -25.41 4.90 -18.54
CA PHE A 95 -25.42 5.89 -19.63
C PHE A 95 -26.08 5.32 -20.89
N ARG A 96 -25.95 4.01 -21.15
CA ARG A 96 -26.69 3.33 -22.24
C ARG A 96 -28.20 3.25 -22.02
N LEU A 97 -28.68 3.42 -20.79
CA LEU A 97 -30.10 3.37 -20.45
C LEU A 97 -30.78 4.76 -20.49
N SER A 98 -30.15 5.76 -21.12
CA SER A 98 -30.66 7.14 -21.31
C SER A 98 -30.98 7.92 -20.01
N LYS A 99 -30.49 7.47 -18.85
CA LYS A 99 -30.59 8.23 -17.59
C LYS A 99 -29.32 9.05 -17.34
N SER A 100 -29.11 10.06 -18.17
CA SER A 100 -27.88 10.86 -18.22
C SER A 100 -27.49 11.47 -16.87
N TRP A 101 -28.46 11.90 -16.06
CA TRP A 101 -28.21 12.50 -14.75
C TRP A 101 -27.70 11.51 -13.70
N ILE A 102 -28.23 10.29 -13.69
CA ILE A 102 -27.80 9.24 -12.75
C ILE A 102 -26.44 8.70 -13.16
N ALA A 103 -26.19 8.57 -14.46
CA ALA A 103 -24.88 8.20 -14.96
C ALA A 103 -23.84 9.25 -14.55
N LEU A 104 -24.13 10.55 -14.72
CA LEU A 104 -23.21 11.63 -14.35
C LEU A 104 -22.86 11.60 -12.85
N SER A 105 -23.86 11.46 -11.96
CA SER A 105 -23.60 11.42 -10.52
C SER A 105 -22.77 10.20 -10.10
N LEU A 106 -22.98 9.03 -10.74
CA LEU A 106 -22.17 7.84 -10.49
C LEU A 106 -20.72 8.00 -10.95
N HIS A 107 -20.48 8.63 -12.10
CA HIS A 107 -19.12 8.91 -12.58
C HIS A 107 -18.40 9.87 -11.63
N ILE A 108 -19.06 10.96 -11.21
CA ILE A 108 -18.47 11.93 -10.28
C ILE A 108 -18.17 11.26 -8.93
N ALA A 109 -19.10 10.45 -8.40
CA ALA A 109 -18.89 9.73 -7.15
C ALA A 109 -17.72 8.73 -7.25
N GLY A 110 -17.68 7.92 -8.32
CA GLY A 110 -16.60 6.96 -8.55
C GLY A 110 -15.23 7.62 -8.69
N LEU A 111 -15.15 8.71 -9.45
CA LEU A 111 -13.92 9.49 -9.62
C LEU A 111 -13.48 10.17 -8.32
N THR A 112 -14.43 10.72 -7.55
CA THR A 112 -14.12 11.34 -6.25
C THR A 112 -13.54 10.32 -5.28
N GLU A 113 -14.12 9.12 -5.21
CA GLU A 113 -13.62 8.04 -4.36
C GLU A 113 -12.20 7.62 -4.80
N MET A 114 -11.95 7.48 -6.10
CA MET A 114 -10.62 7.17 -6.62
C MET A 114 -9.59 8.27 -6.29
N ILE A 115 -9.94 9.55 -6.43
CA ILE A 115 -9.04 10.68 -6.15
C ILE A 115 -8.76 10.78 -4.65
N TRP A 116 -9.78 10.57 -3.82
CA TRP A 116 -9.65 10.57 -2.37
C TRP A 116 -8.65 9.51 -1.89
N TRP A 117 -8.82 8.26 -2.35
CA TRP A 117 -7.92 7.16 -1.97
C TRP A 117 -6.56 7.19 -2.67
N SER A 118 -6.41 7.96 -3.74
CA SER A 118 -5.11 8.22 -4.38
C SER A 118 -4.31 9.33 -3.68
N SER A 119 -4.96 10.15 -2.83
CA SER A 119 -4.31 11.28 -2.17
C SER A 119 -3.31 10.80 -1.12
N PRO A 120 -2.10 11.38 -1.07
CA PRO A 120 -1.09 10.97 -0.11
C PRO A 120 -1.51 11.37 1.31
N THR A 121 -1.93 10.41 2.11
CA THR A 121 -2.01 10.55 3.57
C THR A 121 -0.60 10.85 4.07
N ARG A 122 -0.43 12.00 4.75
CA ARG A 122 0.87 12.56 5.17
C ARG A 122 1.59 11.74 6.27
N MET A 123 1.14 10.54 6.59
CA MET A 123 1.81 9.60 7.48
C MET A 123 2.64 8.64 6.63
N MET A 124 3.86 9.02 6.25
CA MET A 124 4.76 8.09 5.58
C MET A 124 6.16 8.22 6.18
N ILE A 125 6.38 7.49 7.27
CA ILE A 125 7.69 7.25 7.90
C ILE A 125 8.05 5.80 7.55
N GLY A 126 9.05 5.58 6.70
CA GLY A 126 9.43 4.24 6.25
C GLY A 126 10.41 4.22 5.06
N ALA A 127 11.04 3.06 4.83
CA ALA A 127 12.14 2.83 3.89
C ALA A 127 11.89 3.37 2.47
N LEU A 128 12.93 3.98 1.87
CA LEU A 128 12.91 4.66 0.57
C LEU A 128 12.40 3.76 -0.58
N ALA A 129 12.72 2.47 -0.58
CA ALA A 129 12.29 1.54 -1.62
C ALA A 129 10.77 1.32 -1.64
N GLU A 130 10.12 1.28 -0.47
CA GLU A 130 8.66 1.21 -0.37
C GLU A 130 8.01 2.51 -0.84
N HIS A 131 8.64 3.66 -0.54
CA HIS A 131 8.17 4.96 -0.98
C HIS A 131 8.13 5.06 -2.51
N GLU A 132 9.18 4.60 -3.21
CA GLU A 132 9.21 4.59 -4.67
C GLU A 132 8.15 3.65 -5.28
N ARG A 133 7.93 2.49 -4.66
CA ARG A 133 6.87 1.54 -5.08
C ARG A 133 5.47 2.13 -4.93
N LEU A 134 5.22 2.81 -3.81
CA LEU A 134 3.98 3.58 -3.55
C LEU A 134 3.79 4.72 -4.54
N LEU A 135 4.85 5.47 -4.80
CA LEU A 135 4.83 6.61 -5.69
C LEU A 135 4.51 6.15 -7.11
N ASN A 136 5.12 5.06 -7.58
CA ASN A 136 4.83 4.46 -8.88
C ASN A 136 3.41 3.92 -8.97
N ALA A 137 2.90 3.24 -7.93
CA ALA A 137 1.52 2.77 -7.90
C ALA A 137 0.53 3.95 -7.97
N LYS A 138 0.78 5.04 -7.23
CA LYS A 138 -0.04 6.26 -7.26
C LYS A 138 0.04 6.97 -8.60
N LEU A 139 1.21 7.08 -9.21
CA LEU A 139 1.38 7.62 -10.56
C LEU A 139 0.58 6.80 -11.58
N LEU A 140 0.63 5.48 -11.49
CA LEU A 140 -0.14 4.60 -12.37
C LEU A 140 -1.66 4.77 -12.16
N LEU A 141 -2.12 4.84 -10.91
CA LEU A 141 -3.53 5.07 -10.59
C LEU A 141 -4.02 6.43 -11.11
N THR A 142 -3.24 7.50 -10.94
CA THR A 142 -3.58 8.84 -11.48
C THR A 142 -3.57 8.88 -13.00
N LEU A 143 -2.67 8.15 -13.66
CA LEU A 143 -2.63 8.03 -15.11
C LEU A 143 -3.86 7.28 -15.63
N VAL A 144 -4.29 6.22 -14.93
CA VAL A 144 -5.52 5.48 -15.25
C VAL A 144 -6.75 6.35 -15.06
N THR A 145 -6.88 7.10 -13.95
CA THR A 145 -8.03 7.99 -13.75
C THR A 145 -8.08 9.10 -14.79
N PHE A 146 -6.92 9.64 -15.19
CA PHE A 146 -6.83 10.62 -16.26
C PHE A 146 -7.27 10.03 -17.62
N ALA A 147 -6.83 8.81 -17.94
CA ALA A 147 -7.26 8.12 -19.15
C ALA A 147 -8.78 7.85 -19.17
N LEU A 148 -9.36 7.46 -18.03
CA LEU A 148 -10.81 7.28 -17.88
C LEU A 148 -11.58 8.59 -18.07
N LEU A 149 -11.07 9.70 -17.54
CA LEU A 149 -11.64 11.04 -17.76
C LEU A 149 -11.61 11.44 -19.24
N MET A 150 -10.48 11.24 -19.91
CA MET A 150 -10.35 11.51 -21.36
C MET A 150 -11.30 10.64 -22.18
N ALA A 151 -11.46 9.37 -21.82
CA ALA A 151 -12.40 8.47 -22.48
C ALA A 151 -13.86 8.91 -22.26
N ALA A 152 -14.22 9.26 -21.02
CA ALA A 152 -15.55 9.77 -20.70
C ALA A 152 -15.85 11.07 -21.45
N TRP A 153 -14.88 11.99 -21.54
CA TRP A 153 -14.98 13.21 -22.32
C TRP A 153 -15.24 12.91 -23.81
N TYR A 154 -14.41 12.06 -24.42
CA TYR A 154 -14.54 11.70 -25.82
C TYR A 154 -15.90 11.05 -26.14
N MET A 155 -16.40 10.19 -25.24
CA MET A 155 -17.73 9.59 -25.38
C MET A 155 -18.85 10.63 -25.25
N SER A 156 -18.72 11.59 -24.33
CA SER A 156 -19.69 12.67 -24.18
C SER A 156 -19.76 13.56 -25.43
N GLU A 157 -18.61 13.93 -25.99
CA GLU A 157 -18.54 14.77 -27.18
C GLU A 157 -19.14 14.06 -28.41
N ARG A 158 -18.88 12.75 -28.55
CA ARG A 158 -19.52 11.93 -29.59
C ARG A 158 -21.03 11.80 -29.42
N SER A 159 -21.52 11.72 -28.18
CA SER A 159 -22.96 11.70 -27.89
C SER A 159 -23.64 13.01 -28.33
N MET A 160 -23.03 14.16 -28.02
CA MET A 160 -23.57 15.48 -28.38
C MET A 160 -23.57 15.74 -29.88
N GLY A 161 -22.57 15.23 -30.62
CA GLY A 161 -22.53 15.34 -32.09
C GLY A 161 -23.66 14.61 -32.81
N SER A 162 -24.23 13.55 -32.23
CA SER A 162 -25.32 12.80 -32.87
C SER A 162 -26.69 13.48 -32.77
N SER A 163 -26.93 14.26 -31.70
CA SER A 163 -28.18 15.00 -31.50
C SER A 163 -28.32 16.25 -32.39
N SER A 164 -27.24 16.73 -33.00
CA SER A 164 -27.24 17.90 -33.88
C SER A 164 -27.65 17.60 -35.33
N GLN A 165 -27.78 16.34 -35.73
CA GLN A 165 -28.14 15.97 -37.11
C GLN A 165 -29.59 15.51 -37.27
N SER A 166 -30.40 15.57 -36.21
CA SER A 166 -31.81 15.16 -36.22
C SER A 166 -32.81 16.32 -36.07
N GLU A 167 -32.37 17.57 -36.27
CA GLU A 167 -33.23 18.75 -36.38
C GLU A 167 -33.22 19.34 -37.80
#